data_AF-A0A158I9K4-F1
#
_entry.id   AF-A0A158I9K4-F1
#
_cell.length_a   1.000
_cell.length_b   1.000
_cell.length_c   1.000
_cell.angle_alpha   90.00
_cell.angle_beta   90.00
_cell.angle_gamma   90.00
#
_symmetry.space_group_name_H-M   'P 1'
#
loop_
_entity.id
_entity.type
_entity.pdbx_description
1 polymer ?
#
loop_
_entity_poly.entity_id
_entity_poly.type
_entity_poly.pdbx_seq_one_letter_code
_entity_poly.pdbx_strand_id
1 'polypeptide(L)'
;MATRTTKTTAKSKPRAPAKSAARPYHHGSLREAMLEAAERILARDGIDGLTLRAAAREAGASHAAPKNHFENVAGLLSELAAVGFRRFERCLTSAAADADTPETRLAAIGRAYVEFAIRFPGLFLLMFRSERLDIDRPNLREAMSAASSVVRVAVGAQPGPHDTLSADGAARLVTAWSLVHGFAMLKIDGRLDPIVASLSGGLDAMALLDVILKSGGGRLMNEPVAKKKTR
;
A
#
# COMPACT_ATOMS: atom_id res chain seq x y z
N MET A 1 86.06 -26.84 33.54
CA MET A 1 85.01 -27.89 33.65
C MET A 1 83.72 -27.22 34.07
N ALA A 2 82.82 -26.94 33.13
CA ALA A 2 81.52 -26.34 33.41
C ALA A 2 80.43 -27.23 32.80
N THR A 3 79.62 -27.81 33.67
CA THR A 3 78.52 -28.72 33.41
C THR A 3 77.28 -27.98 32.92
N ARG A 4 76.91 -28.26 31.67
CA ARG A 4 75.57 -28.64 31.17
C ARG A 4 74.38 -28.38 32.13
N THR A 5 73.49 -27.46 31.72
CA THR A 5 72.07 -27.47 32.09
C THR A 5 71.21 -27.34 30.83
N THR A 6 70.23 -28.22 30.75
CA THR A 6 69.43 -28.56 29.58
C THR A 6 68.15 -27.73 29.46
N LYS A 7 67.93 -27.22 28.24
CA LYS A 7 66.68 -27.01 27.49
C LYS A 7 65.37 -27.55 28.14
N THR A 8 64.34 -26.70 28.22
CA THR A 8 62.95 -27.07 27.90
C THR A 8 62.20 -25.81 27.42
N THR A 9 62.01 -25.71 26.11
CA THR A 9 61.15 -24.72 25.46
C THR A 9 59.75 -25.33 25.29
N ALA A 10 58.78 -24.85 26.06
CA ALA A 10 57.37 -25.20 25.86
C ALA A 10 56.83 -24.39 24.67
N LYS A 11 56.47 -25.09 23.59
CA LYS A 11 55.82 -24.52 22.40
C LYS A 11 54.39 -24.09 22.74
N SER A 12 54.09 -22.82 22.53
CA SER A 12 52.75 -22.26 22.58
C SER A 12 51.93 -22.73 21.37
N LYS A 13 50.70 -23.17 21.64
CA LYS A 13 49.72 -23.61 20.64
C LYS A 13 48.99 -22.39 20.06
N PRO A 14 48.86 -22.22 18.73
CA PRO A 14 48.11 -21.11 18.16
C PRO A 14 46.61 -21.30 18.40
N ARG A 15 45.97 -20.33 19.05
CA ARG A 15 44.53 -20.30 19.30
C ARG A 15 43.83 -19.69 18.08
N ALA A 16 42.86 -20.43 17.55
CA ALA A 16 42.06 -20.12 16.36
C ALA A 16 41.43 -18.70 16.37
N PRO A 17 41.20 -18.11 15.18
CA PRO A 17 40.73 -16.73 15.05
C PRO A 17 39.32 -16.52 15.60
N ALA A 18 39.10 -15.29 16.06
CA ALA A 18 37.88 -14.81 16.70
C ALA A 18 36.63 -15.00 15.82
N LYS A 19 35.50 -15.28 16.49
CA LYS A 19 34.16 -15.36 15.91
C LYS A 19 33.91 -14.12 15.04
N SER A 20 33.50 -14.38 13.80
CA SER A 20 33.10 -13.41 12.80
C SER A 20 32.24 -12.30 13.41
N ALA A 21 32.68 -11.06 13.26
CA ALA A 21 31.88 -9.88 13.50
C ALA A 21 30.57 -10.02 12.72
N ALA A 22 29.45 -10.17 13.45
CA ALA A 22 28.14 -10.00 12.87
C ALA A 22 28.09 -8.60 12.28
N ARG A 23 27.98 -8.51 10.95
CA ARG A 23 27.86 -7.24 10.23
C ARG A 23 26.74 -6.43 10.88
N PRO A 24 26.96 -5.15 11.25
CA PRO A 24 25.89 -4.29 11.72
C PRO A 24 24.92 -4.11 10.56
N TYR A 25 23.78 -4.79 10.64
CA TYR A 25 22.74 -4.65 9.66
C TYR A 25 22.02 -3.33 9.93
N HIS A 26 22.51 -2.27 9.29
CA HIS A 26 21.85 -0.97 9.26
C HIS A 26 20.68 -1.03 8.27
N HIS A 27 19.63 -1.75 8.62
CA HIS A 27 18.32 -1.38 8.09
C HIS A 27 17.85 -0.13 8.84
N GLY A 28 16.98 0.65 8.21
CA GLY A 28 16.54 1.94 8.73
C GLY A 28 15.93 1.87 10.13
N SER A 29 15.36 2.99 10.57
CA SER A 29 14.80 3.11 11.92
C SER A 29 14.01 1.84 12.31
N LEU A 30 14.07 1.39 13.57
CA LEU A 30 13.30 0.24 14.07
C LEU A 30 11.84 0.23 13.56
N ARG A 31 11.26 1.42 13.40
CA ARG A 31 9.95 1.65 12.79
C ARG A 31 9.82 1.03 11.39
N GLU A 32 10.78 1.24 10.49
CA GLU A 32 10.78 0.65 9.14
C GLU A 32 10.87 -0.88 9.19
N ALA A 33 11.79 -1.44 9.98
CA ALA A 33 11.90 -2.89 10.14
C ALA A 33 10.59 -3.51 10.68
N MET A 34 9.91 -2.82 11.60
CA MET A 34 8.60 -3.23 12.09
C MET A 34 7.49 -3.13 11.03
N LEU A 35 7.52 -2.12 10.16
CA LEU A 35 6.55 -1.98 9.07
C LEU A 35 6.75 -3.04 7.99
N GLU A 36 7.99 -3.36 7.63
CA GLU A 36 8.31 -4.45 6.71
C GLU A 36 7.86 -5.81 7.28
N ALA A 37 8.11 -6.04 8.57
CA ALA A 37 7.64 -7.22 9.29
C ALA A 37 6.10 -7.30 9.31
N ALA A 38 5.43 -6.18 9.58
CA ALA A 38 3.98 -6.10 9.53
C ALA A 38 3.45 -6.39 8.11
N GLU A 39 4.06 -5.87 7.05
CA GLU A 39 3.64 -6.17 5.67
C GLU A 39 3.78 -7.67 5.35
N ARG A 40 4.86 -8.34 5.81
CA ARG A 40 5.01 -9.80 5.67
C ARG A 40 3.93 -10.58 6.42
N ILE A 41 3.62 -10.18 7.65
CA ILE A 41 2.55 -10.80 8.45
C ILE A 41 1.20 -10.59 7.75
N LEU A 42 0.91 -9.39 7.26
CA LEU A 42 -0.33 -9.08 6.56
C LEU A 42 -0.53 -9.96 5.33
N ALA A 43 0.54 -10.21 4.56
CA ALA A 43 0.49 -11.06 3.38
C ALA A 43 0.27 -12.55 3.72
N ARG A 44 0.79 -13.02 4.86
CA ARG A 44 0.75 -14.43 5.27
C ARG A 44 -0.48 -14.78 6.09
N ASP A 45 -0.82 -13.93 7.06
CA ASP A 45 -1.77 -14.21 8.14
C ASP A 45 -2.99 -13.27 8.10
N GLY A 46 -3.03 -12.31 7.16
CA GLY A 46 -4.07 -11.30 7.10
C GLY A 46 -4.01 -10.27 8.23
N ILE A 47 -5.04 -9.42 8.31
CA ILE A 47 -5.10 -8.32 9.28
C ILE A 47 -5.18 -8.81 10.73
N ASP A 48 -5.80 -9.96 10.98
CA ASP A 48 -5.94 -10.52 12.33
C ASP A 48 -4.60 -11.03 12.90
N GLY A 49 -3.62 -11.34 12.03
CA GLY A 49 -2.25 -11.66 12.44
C GLY A 49 -1.45 -10.45 12.91
N LEU A 50 -1.90 -9.23 12.60
CA LEU A 50 -1.17 -8.00 12.93
C LEU A 50 -1.34 -7.62 14.39
N THR A 51 -0.29 -7.87 15.17
CA THR A 51 -0.14 -7.38 16.54
C THR A 51 1.24 -6.75 16.72
N LEU A 52 1.37 -5.81 17.67
CA LEU A 52 2.67 -5.22 18.01
C LEU A 52 3.71 -6.28 18.35
N ARG A 53 3.30 -7.34 19.07
CA ARG A 53 4.19 -8.42 19.48
C ARG A 53 4.62 -9.29 18.29
N ALA A 54 3.69 -9.64 17.41
CA ALA A 54 4.00 -10.41 16.21
C ALA A 54 4.97 -9.64 15.30
N ALA A 55 4.70 -8.36 15.05
CA ALA A 55 5.56 -7.48 14.25
C ALA A 55 6.95 -7.30 14.88
N ALA A 56 7.04 -7.10 16.20
CA ALA A 56 8.32 -6.98 16.89
C ALA A 56 9.16 -8.26 16.81
N ARG A 57 8.52 -9.41 17.01
CA ARG A 57 9.19 -10.73 16.90
C ARG A 57 9.70 -10.97 15.49
N GLU A 58 8.86 -10.72 14.48
CA GLU A 58 9.21 -10.85 13.06
C GLU A 58 10.30 -9.86 12.62
N ALA A 59 10.38 -8.68 13.25
CA ALA A 59 11.43 -7.69 13.03
C ALA A 59 12.72 -7.97 13.82
N GLY A 60 12.75 -8.99 14.69
CA GLY A 60 13.90 -9.27 15.56
C GLY A 60 14.15 -8.21 16.65
N ALA A 61 13.12 -7.43 17.00
CA ALA A 61 13.22 -6.37 17.98
C ALA A 61 12.94 -6.86 19.43
N SER A 62 13.58 -6.23 20.41
CA SER A 62 13.32 -6.51 21.83
C SER A 62 11.93 -5.98 22.26
N HIS A 63 11.36 -6.59 23.32
CA HIS A 63 9.95 -6.40 23.70
C HIS A 63 9.55 -4.96 24.08
N ALA A 64 10.50 -4.09 24.46
CA ALA A 64 10.21 -2.72 24.92
C ALA A 64 10.09 -1.69 23.78
N ALA A 65 10.60 -2.01 22.60
CA ALA A 65 10.83 -1.04 21.53
C ALA A 65 9.57 -0.61 20.71
N PRO A 66 8.50 -1.43 20.54
CA PRO A 66 7.36 -1.06 19.69
C PRO A 66 6.46 0.08 20.21
N LYS A 67 6.29 0.18 21.53
CA LYS A 67 5.33 1.13 22.13
C LYS A 67 5.69 2.59 21.85
N ASN A 68 6.97 2.92 21.79
CA ASN A 68 7.42 4.31 21.57
C ASN A 68 7.21 4.79 20.13
N HIS A 69 7.06 3.88 19.17
CA HIS A 69 6.88 4.25 17.75
C HIS A 69 5.42 4.21 17.30
N PHE A 70 4.62 3.30 17.85
CA PHE A 70 3.28 3.01 17.36
C PHE A 70 2.18 3.17 18.41
N GLU A 71 2.53 3.31 19.69
CA GLU A 71 1.63 3.42 20.85
C GLU A 71 0.79 2.14 21.10
N ASN A 72 0.01 1.72 20.12
CA ASN A 72 -0.90 0.59 20.15
C ASN A 72 -0.96 -0.10 18.77
N VAL A 73 -1.81 -1.13 18.62
CA VAL A 73 -1.95 -1.85 17.34
C VAL A 73 -2.56 -0.98 16.25
N ALA A 74 -3.52 -0.11 16.56
CA ALA A 74 -4.13 0.80 15.59
C ALA A 74 -3.09 1.78 15.03
N GLY A 75 -2.15 2.26 15.84
CA GLY A 75 -1.03 3.08 15.36
C GLY A 75 -0.11 2.31 14.40
N LEU A 76 0.20 1.04 14.66
CA LEU A 76 0.95 0.19 13.71
C LEU A 76 0.18 0.01 12.39
N LEU A 77 -1.12 -0.28 12.48
CA LEU A 77 -1.99 -0.45 11.32
C LEU A 77 -2.11 0.85 10.50
N SER A 78 -2.26 2.00 11.15
CA SER A 78 -2.31 3.32 10.50
C SER A 78 -1.00 3.65 9.78
N GLU A 79 0.14 3.35 10.39
CA GLU A 79 1.44 3.58 9.74
C GLU A 79 1.67 2.64 8.55
N LEU A 80 1.21 1.39 8.64
CA LEU A 80 1.24 0.44 7.53
C LEU A 80 0.26 0.85 6.41
N ALA A 81 -0.94 1.29 6.76
CA ALA A 81 -1.90 1.85 5.81
C ALA A 81 -1.32 3.09 5.10
N ALA A 82 -0.57 3.94 5.81
CA ALA A 82 0.12 5.08 5.21
C ALA A 82 1.20 4.64 4.20
N VAL A 83 1.93 3.54 4.45
CA VAL A 83 2.82 2.91 3.45
C VAL A 83 2.04 2.46 2.23
N GLY A 84 0.87 1.84 2.45
CA GLY A 84 -0.08 1.45 1.40
C GLY A 84 -0.51 2.62 0.54
N PHE A 85 -1.05 3.68 1.15
CA PHE A 85 -1.50 4.88 0.45
C PHE A 85 -0.37 5.58 -0.32
N ARG A 86 0.85 5.66 0.24
CA ARG A 86 1.99 6.23 -0.50
C ARG A 86 2.38 5.37 -1.70
N ARG A 87 2.35 4.03 -1.57
CA ARG A 87 2.63 3.14 -2.71
C ARG A 87 1.54 3.25 -3.77
N PHE A 88 0.29 3.33 -3.32
CA PHE A 88 -0.89 3.49 -4.15
C PHE A 88 -0.86 4.80 -4.93
N GLU A 89 -0.59 5.92 -4.26
CA GLU A 89 -0.41 7.24 -4.86
C GLU A 89 0.61 7.19 -6.01
N ARG A 90 1.81 6.63 -5.78
CA ARG A 90 2.83 6.51 -6.83
C ARG A 90 2.35 5.72 -8.05
N CYS A 91 1.60 4.64 -7.83
CA CYS A 91 1.02 3.86 -8.93
C CYS A 91 0.01 4.69 -9.73
N LEU A 92 -0.88 5.42 -9.05
CA LEU A 92 -1.86 6.28 -9.72
C LEU A 92 -1.19 7.44 -10.47
N THR A 93 -0.21 8.09 -9.84
CA THR A 93 0.54 9.21 -10.42
C THR A 93 1.30 8.79 -11.67
N SER A 94 1.97 7.63 -11.64
CA SER A 94 2.66 7.07 -12.81
C SER A 94 1.68 6.80 -13.95
N ALA A 95 0.56 6.12 -13.67
CA ALA A 95 -0.44 5.80 -14.68
C ALA A 95 -1.10 7.06 -15.27
N ALA A 96 -1.27 8.10 -14.46
CA ALA A 96 -1.78 9.38 -14.93
C ALA A 96 -0.79 10.08 -15.89
N ALA A 97 0.51 9.99 -15.62
CA ALA A 97 1.55 10.63 -16.42
C ALA A 97 1.65 10.08 -17.84
N ASP A 98 1.37 8.79 -18.04
CA ASP A 98 1.47 8.09 -19.32
C ASP A 98 0.29 8.34 -20.27
N ALA A 99 -0.67 9.21 -19.92
CA ALA A 99 -1.91 9.42 -20.66
C ALA A 99 -2.05 10.84 -21.24
N ASP A 100 -2.41 10.92 -22.53
CA ASP A 100 -2.42 12.18 -23.30
C ASP A 100 -3.67 13.05 -23.09
N THR A 101 -4.83 12.43 -22.84
CA THR A 101 -6.12 13.12 -22.69
C THR A 101 -6.71 12.94 -21.29
N PRO A 102 -7.58 13.85 -20.82
CA PRO A 102 -8.29 13.69 -19.54
C PRO A 102 -9.03 12.34 -19.44
N GLU A 103 -9.68 11.92 -20.51
CA GLU A 103 -10.43 10.66 -20.57
C GLU A 103 -9.51 9.44 -20.45
N THR A 104 -8.42 9.42 -21.23
CA THR A 104 -7.43 8.33 -21.16
C THR A 104 -6.73 8.29 -19.80
N ARG A 105 -6.53 9.46 -19.16
CA ARG A 105 -5.90 9.58 -17.84
C ARG A 105 -6.77 8.99 -16.74
N LEU A 106 -8.07 9.28 -16.76
CA LEU A 106 -9.02 8.73 -15.79
C LEU A 106 -9.15 7.20 -15.95
N ALA A 107 -9.15 6.70 -17.18
CA ALA A 107 -9.11 5.26 -17.45
C ALA A 107 -7.80 4.61 -16.96
N ALA A 108 -6.64 5.25 -17.21
CA ALA A 108 -5.35 4.74 -16.75
C ALA A 108 -5.24 4.69 -15.22
N ILE A 109 -5.72 5.73 -14.53
CA ILE A 109 -5.82 5.75 -13.06
C ILE A 109 -6.76 4.64 -12.57
N GLY A 110 -7.92 4.47 -13.21
CA GLY A 110 -8.87 3.41 -12.85
C GLY A 110 -8.30 2.01 -13.02
N ARG A 111 -7.50 1.79 -14.07
CA ARG A 111 -6.77 0.53 -14.27
C ARG A 111 -5.72 0.31 -13.18
N ALA A 112 -4.86 1.31 -12.93
CA ALA A 112 -3.82 1.25 -11.90
C ALA A 112 -4.39 1.03 -10.49
N TYR A 113 -5.58 1.57 -10.22
CA TYR A 113 -6.33 1.32 -9.00
C TYR A 113 -6.55 -0.18 -8.76
N VAL A 114 -7.11 -0.86 -9.75
CA VAL A 114 -7.45 -2.28 -9.68
C VAL A 114 -6.18 -3.15 -9.70
N GLU A 115 -5.19 -2.79 -10.52
CA GLU A 115 -3.91 -3.51 -10.55
C GLU A 115 -3.20 -3.48 -9.20
N PHE A 116 -3.21 -2.34 -8.50
CA PHE A 116 -2.67 -2.24 -7.16
C PHE A 116 -3.41 -3.16 -6.18
N ALA A 117 -4.75 -3.15 -6.23
CA ALA A 117 -5.57 -3.99 -5.36
C ALA A 117 -5.30 -5.49 -5.56
N ILE A 118 -5.12 -5.92 -6.81
CA ILE A 118 -4.77 -7.31 -7.14
C ILE A 118 -3.34 -7.66 -6.72
N ARG A 119 -2.40 -6.73 -6.89
CA ARG A 119 -0.98 -6.97 -6.56
C ARG A 119 -0.72 -6.98 -5.06
N PHE A 120 -1.46 -6.19 -4.29
CA PHE A 120 -1.28 -6.03 -2.84
C PHE A 120 -2.62 -6.13 -2.08
N PRO A 121 -3.33 -7.27 -2.14
CA PRO A 121 -4.71 -7.37 -1.65
C PRO A 121 -4.83 -7.12 -0.14
N GLY A 122 -3.92 -7.66 0.68
CA GLY A 122 -3.93 -7.43 2.12
C GLY A 122 -3.72 -5.96 2.49
N LEU A 123 -2.77 -5.28 1.81
CA LEU A 123 -2.47 -3.87 2.03
C LEU A 123 -3.62 -2.98 1.55
N PHE A 124 -4.19 -3.29 0.39
CA PHE A 124 -5.36 -2.61 -0.15
C PHE A 124 -6.56 -2.72 0.80
N LEU A 125 -6.89 -3.92 1.29
CA LEU A 125 -7.97 -4.10 2.25
C LEU A 125 -7.73 -3.30 3.54
N LEU A 126 -6.51 -3.34 4.08
CA LEU A 126 -6.13 -2.59 5.29
C LEU A 126 -6.38 -1.08 5.13
N MET A 127 -6.00 -0.50 3.98
CA MET A 127 -6.13 0.94 3.72
C MET A 127 -7.57 1.47 3.87
N PHE A 128 -8.58 0.63 3.65
CA PHE A 128 -10.00 1.00 3.71
C PHE A 128 -10.74 0.43 4.94
N ARG A 129 -10.03 0.00 5.98
CA ARG A 129 -10.59 -0.49 7.27
C ARG A 129 -10.60 0.60 8.33
N SER A 130 -11.32 1.70 8.09
CA SER A 130 -11.33 2.89 8.96
C SER A 130 -11.58 2.57 10.44
N GLU A 131 -12.36 1.53 10.75
CA GLU A 131 -12.65 1.08 12.11
C GLU A 131 -11.44 0.46 12.85
N ARG A 132 -10.37 0.15 12.13
CA ARG A 132 -9.11 -0.38 12.66
C ARG A 132 -7.98 0.65 12.68
N LEU A 133 -8.19 1.81 12.09
CA LEU A 133 -7.17 2.84 11.91
C LEU A 133 -7.45 4.04 12.80
N ASP A 134 -6.38 4.62 13.34
CA ASP A 134 -6.39 6.02 13.76
C ASP A 134 -6.25 6.90 12.51
N ILE A 135 -7.39 7.34 11.97
CA ILE A 135 -7.48 8.17 10.75
C ILE A 135 -6.94 9.60 10.95
N ASP A 136 -6.79 10.03 12.20
CA ASP A 136 -6.25 11.34 12.54
C ASP A 136 -4.73 11.34 12.69
N ARG A 137 -4.11 10.18 12.57
CA ARG A 137 -2.67 10.06 12.63
C ARG A 137 -2.01 10.84 11.48
N PRO A 138 -1.04 11.73 11.73
CA PRO A 138 -0.51 12.66 10.72
C PRO A 138 -0.03 11.98 9.43
N ASN A 139 0.78 10.93 9.55
CA ASN A 139 1.33 10.21 8.41
C ASN A 139 0.26 9.52 7.55
N LEU A 140 -0.83 9.06 8.17
CA LEU A 140 -1.94 8.45 7.45
C LEU A 140 -2.76 9.52 6.74
N ARG A 141 -3.11 10.60 7.45
CA ARG A 141 -3.85 11.73 6.88
C ARG A 141 -3.15 12.33 5.65
N GLU A 142 -1.84 12.55 5.76
CA GLU A 142 -1.01 13.05 4.65
C GLU A 142 -1.04 12.08 3.45
N ALA A 143 -0.83 10.78 3.69
CA ALA A 143 -0.83 9.78 2.63
C ALA A 143 -2.20 9.63 1.95
N MET A 144 -3.29 9.65 2.72
CA MET A 144 -4.66 9.63 2.19
C MET A 144 -4.95 10.88 1.35
N SER A 145 -4.52 12.06 1.82
CA SER A 145 -4.68 13.32 1.10
C SER A 145 -3.94 13.28 -0.24
N ALA A 146 -2.67 12.87 -0.24
CA ALA A 146 -1.86 12.76 -1.45
C ALA A 146 -2.48 11.79 -2.46
N ALA A 147 -2.85 10.58 -2.03
CA ALA A 147 -3.48 9.59 -2.91
C ALA A 147 -4.81 10.06 -3.49
N SER A 148 -5.64 10.71 -2.68
CA SER A 148 -6.96 11.18 -3.11
C SER A 148 -6.87 12.42 -4.01
N SER A 149 -5.82 13.24 -3.89
CA SER A 149 -5.54 14.36 -4.79
C SER A 149 -5.35 13.90 -6.24
N VAL A 150 -4.64 12.79 -6.48
CA VAL A 150 -4.43 12.24 -7.83
C VAL A 150 -5.76 11.96 -8.53
N VAL A 151 -6.72 11.35 -7.82
CA VAL A 151 -8.05 11.04 -8.35
C VAL A 151 -8.90 12.31 -8.50
N ARG A 152 -8.84 13.24 -7.55
CA ARG A 152 -9.57 14.52 -7.60
C ARG A 152 -9.17 15.34 -8.83
N VAL A 153 -7.87 15.48 -9.08
CA VAL A 153 -7.36 16.21 -10.25
C VAL A 153 -7.84 15.55 -11.55
N ALA A 154 -7.86 14.22 -11.60
CA ALA A 154 -8.32 13.48 -12.79
C ALA A 154 -9.80 13.68 -13.13
N VAL A 155 -10.65 14.00 -12.15
CA VAL A 155 -12.09 14.32 -12.37
C VAL A 155 -12.35 15.83 -12.51
N GLY A 156 -11.29 16.63 -12.68
CA GLY A 156 -11.34 18.06 -12.96
C GLY A 156 -11.37 18.96 -11.72
N ALA A 157 -10.99 18.46 -10.55
CA ALA A 157 -10.80 19.33 -9.38
C ALA A 157 -9.62 20.27 -9.60
N GLN A 158 -9.79 21.55 -9.25
CA GLN A 158 -8.70 22.52 -9.29
C GLN A 158 -7.84 22.36 -8.02
N PRO A 159 -6.51 22.26 -8.14
CA PRO A 159 -5.62 22.27 -6.99
C PRO A 159 -5.78 23.57 -6.19
N GLY A 160 -6.06 23.50 -4.88
CA GLY A 160 -6.16 24.71 -4.07
C GLY A 160 -6.38 24.48 -2.57
N PRO A 161 -6.26 25.52 -1.74
CA PRO A 161 -6.23 25.41 -0.27
C PRO A 161 -7.46 24.79 0.37
N HIS A 162 -8.58 24.72 -0.36
CA HIS A 162 -9.85 24.23 0.14
C HIS A 162 -10.39 23.00 -0.60
N ASP A 163 -9.70 22.49 -1.64
CA ASP A 163 -10.05 21.23 -2.35
C ASP A 163 -11.57 21.04 -2.54
N THR A 164 -12.31 22.13 -2.83
CA THR A 164 -13.78 22.10 -2.84
C THR A 164 -14.26 21.55 -4.17
N LEU A 165 -15.07 20.49 -4.10
CA LEU A 165 -15.75 19.95 -5.26
C LEU A 165 -17.13 20.59 -5.41
N SER A 166 -17.53 20.91 -6.64
CA SER A 166 -18.94 21.12 -6.94
C SER A 166 -19.73 19.84 -6.69
N ALA A 167 -21.05 19.92 -6.54
CA ALA A 167 -21.91 18.73 -6.43
C ALA A 167 -21.67 17.76 -7.60
N ASP A 168 -21.53 18.28 -8.82
CA ASP A 168 -21.22 17.48 -10.01
C ASP A 168 -19.83 16.83 -9.93
N GLY A 169 -18.83 17.57 -9.46
CA GLY A 169 -17.48 17.04 -9.25
C GLY A 169 -17.44 15.93 -8.21
N ALA A 170 -18.16 16.10 -7.10
CA ALA A 170 -18.31 15.07 -6.07
C ALA A 170 -19.05 13.84 -6.61
N ALA A 171 -20.13 14.03 -7.39
CA ALA A 171 -20.85 12.94 -8.02
C ALA A 171 -19.96 12.13 -8.99
N ARG A 172 -19.16 12.82 -9.83
CA ARG A 172 -18.18 12.17 -10.71
C ARG A 172 -17.13 11.39 -9.93
N LEU A 173 -16.56 11.99 -8.88
CA LEU A 173 -15.56 11.34 -8.03
C LEU A 173 -16.11 10.07 -7.39
N VAL A 174 -17.28 10.16 -6.74
CA VAL A 174 -17.91 9.01 -6.07
C VAL A 174 -18.26 7.93 -7.09
N THR A 175 -18.81 8.29 -8.25
CA THR A 175 -19.15 7.33 -9.30
C THR A 175 -17.92 6.58 -9.81
N ALA A 176 -16.86 7.32 -10.15
CA ALA A 176 -15.60 6.75 -10.60
C ALA A 176 -15.00 5.82 -9.53
N TRP A 177 -14.96 6.29 -8.29
CA TRP A 177 -14.41 5.52 -7.18
C TRP A 177 -15.23 4.27 -6.87
N SER A 178 -16.56 4.37 -6.82
CA SER A 178 -17.45 3.21 -6.60
C SER A 178 -17.26 2.14 -7.67
N LEU A 179 -17.09 2.52 -8.94
CA LEU A 179 -16.86 1.58 -10.03
C LEU A 179 -15.56 0.79 -9.81
N VAL A 180 -14.42 1.48 -9.64
CA VAL A 180 -13.12 0.79 -9.55
C VAL A 180 -12.92 0.10 -8.20
N HIS A 181 -13.43 0.67 -7.12
CA HIS A 181 -13.38 0.05 -5.79
C HIS A 181 -14.28 -1.19 -5.73
N GLY A 182 -15.51 -1.09 -6.25
CA GLY A 182 -16.42 -2.23 -6.36
C GLY A 182 -15.83 -3.35 -7.22
N PHE A 183 -15.27 -3.00 -8.37
CA PHE A 183 -14.59 -3.97 -9.24
C PHE A 183 -13.41 -4.65 -8.52
N ALA A 184 -12.55 -3.88 -7.84
CA ALA A 184 -11.41 -4.40 -7.09
C ALA A 184 -11.87 -5.38 -6.00
N MET A 185 -12.90 -5.02 -5.23
CA MET A 185 -13.45 -5.88 -4.19
C MET A 185 -14.05 -7.17 -4.76
N LEU A 186 -14.83 -7.08 -5.84
CA LEU A 186 -15.35 -8.26 -6.53
C LEU A 186 -14.22 -9.16 -7.04
N LYS A 187 -13.10 -8.59 -7.48
CA LYS A 187 -11.95 -9.38 -7.92
C LYS A 187 -11.22 -10.04 -6.75
N ILE A 188 -10.96 -9.30 -5.66
CA ILE A 188 -10.30 -9.82 -4.46
C ILE A 188 -11.11 -10.98 -3.86
N ASP A 189 -12.44 -10.86 -3.84
CA ASP A 189 -13.33 -11.87 -3.27
C ASP A 189 -13.62 -13.05 -4.23
N GLY A 190 -12.97 -13.10 -5.40
CA GLY A 190 -13.18 -14.14 -6.42
C GLY A 190 -14.57 -14.11 -7.09
N ARG A 191 -15.37 -13.06 -6.84
CA ARG A 191 -16.75 -12.95 -7.34
C ARG A 191 -16.83 -12.66 -8.83
N LEU A 192 -15.76 -12.18 -9.44
CA LEU A 192 -15.67 -12.01 -10.89
C LEU A 192 -15.37 -13.31 -11.63
N ASP A 193 -14.84 -14.34 -10.96
CA ASP A 193 -14.34 -15.53 -11.66
C ASP A 193 -15.45 -16.29 -12.42
N PRO A 194 -16.66 -16.50 -11.89
CA PRO A 194 -17.75 -17.11 -12.65
C PRO A 194 -18.22 -16.26 -13.84
N ILE A 195 -18.20 -14.93 -13.70
CA ILE A 195 -18.59 -14.00 -14.76
C ILE A 195 -17.57 -14.07 -15.89
N VAL A 196 -16.28 -13.96 -15.55
CA VAL A 196 -15.15 -14.06 -16.48
C VAL A 196 -15.16 -15.41 -17.22
N ALA A 197 -15.42 -16.52 -16.52
CA ALA A 197 -15.53 -17.84 -17.13
C ALA A 197 -16.70 -17.97 -18.13
N SER A 198 -17.73 -17.13 -18.01
CA SER A 198 -18.87 -17.10 -18.93
C SER A 198 -18.65 -16.25 -20.18
N LEU A 199 -17.59 -15.44 -20.23
CA LEU A 199 -17.30 -14.56 -21.35
C LEU A 199 -16.77 -15.36 -22.55
N SER A 200 -17.39 -15.14 -23.71
CA SER A 200 -16.88 -15.62 -24.99
C SER A 200 -15.53 -14.95 -25.28
N GLY A 201 -14.56 -15.73 -25.79
CA GLY A 201 -13.27 -15.18 -26.25
C GLY A 201 -12.15 -15.10 -25.20
N GLY A 202 -12.33 -15.66 -24.00
CA GLY A 202 -11.25 -15.81 -23.02
C GLY A 202 -10.76 -14.51 -22.39
N LEU A 203 -11.62 -13.48 -22.34
CA LEU A 203 -11.30 -12.21 -21.68
C LEU A 203 -11.07 -12.43 -20.19
N ASP A 204 -9.97 -11.91 -19.66
CA ASP A 204 -9.75 -11.90 -18.22
C ASP A 204 -10.44 -10.70 -17.53
N ALA A 205 -10.34 -10.65 -16.19
CA ALA A 205 -10.95 -9.57 -15.42
C ALA A 205 -10.41 -8.18 -15.81
N MET A 206 -9.13 -8.05 -16.15
CA MET A 206 -8.55 -6.75 -16.51
C MET A 206 -9.02 -6.30 -17.89
N ALA A 207 -9.18 -7.22 -18.83
CA ALA A 207 -9.78 -6.94 -20.13
C ALA A 207 -11.26 -6.53 -19.99
N LEU A 208 -12.01 -7.16 -19.08
CA LEU A 208 -13.38 -6.74 -18.75
C LEU A 208 -13.41 -5.32 -18.15
N LEU A 209 -12.46 -4.99 -17.26
CA LEU A 209 -12.33 -3.63 -16.72
C LEU A 209 -12.07 -2.62 -17.84
N ASP A 210 -11.19 -2.92 -18.79
CA ASP A 210 -10.92 -2.02 -19.92
C ASP A 210 -12.18 -1.75 -20.75
N VAL A 211 -13.01 -2.78 -20.97
CA VAL A 211 -14.31 -2.62 -21.63
C VAL A 211 -15.22 -1.70 -20.81
N ILE A 212 -15.33 -1.90 -19.50
CA ILE A 212 -16.16 -1.06 -18.62
C ILE A 212 -15.71 0.41 -18.65
N LEU A 213 -14.40 0.65 -18.55
CA LEU A 213 -13.82 1.99 -18.58
C LEU A 213 -14.03 2.68 -19.93
N LYS A 214 -13.97 1.93 -21.05
CA LYS A 214 -14.24 2.44 -22.41
C LYS A 214 -15.73 2.64 -22.71
N SER A 215 -16.60 1.73 -22.28
CA SER A 215 -18.01 1.66 -22.71
C SER A 215 -19.00 2.38 -21.79
N GLY A 216 -18.73 2.47 -20.48
CA GLY A 216 -19.67 3.03 -19.49
C GLY A 216 -19.10 4.17 -18.65
N GLY A 217 -17.80 4.14 -18.35
CA GLY A 217 -17.14 5.15 -17.53
C GLY A 217 -17.10 6.54 -18.17
N GLY A 218 -16.76 6.62 -19.46
CA GLY A 218 -16.64 7.91 -20.15
C GLY A 218 -17.94 8.72 -20.28
N ARG A 219 -19.13 8.09 -20.32
CA ARG A 219 -20.41 8.84 -20.35
C ARG A 219 -20.89 9.28 -18.97
N LEU A 220 -20.78 8.40 -17.97
CA LEU A 220 -21.20 8.72 -16.60
C LEU A 220 -20.25 9.71 -15.91
N MET A 221 -18.97 9.75 -16.33
CA MET A 221 -17.99 10.70 -15.83
C MET A 221 -17.96 12.02 -16.61
N ASN A 222 -18.67 12.14 -17.74
CA ASN A 222 -18.62 13.35 -18.59
C ASN A 222 -19.97 14.06 -18.79
N GLU A 223 -21.11 13.51 -18.37
CA GLU A 223 -22.37 14.26 -18.41
C GLU A 223 -22.53 15.20 -17.20
N PRO A 224 -22.89 16.49 -17.41
CA PRO A 224 -23.29 17.37 -16.32
C PRO A 224 -24.59 16.85 -15.70
N VAL A 225 -24.68 16.86 -14.37
CA VAL A 225 -25.96 16.59 -13.69
C VAL A 225 -26.93 17.66 -14.15
N ALA A 226 -28.01 17.26 -14.81
CA ALA A 226 -28.98 18.17 -15.40
C ALA A 226 -29.42 19.22 -14.35
N LYS A 227 -29.15 20.50 -14.63
CA LYS A 227 -29.69 21.60 -13.84
C LYS A 227 -31.21 21.47 -13.85
N LYS A 228 -31.82 21.14 -12.71
CA LYS A 228 -33.27 21.33 -12.53
C LYS A 228 -33.56 22.79 -12.86
N LYS A 229 -34.28 23.03 -13.96
CA LYS A 229 -34.87 24.34 -14.24
C LYS A 229 -35.80 24.64 -13.08
N THR A 230 -35.37 25.51 -12.16
CA THR A 230 -36.28 26.19 -11.24
C THR A 230 -37.24 27.00 -12.11
N ARG A 231 -38.53 26.65 -12.04
CA ARG A 231 -39.62 27.47 -12.57
C ARG A 231 -39.83 28.67 -11.66
#